data_AF-A0A7Z9WP09-F1
#
_entry.id   AF-A0A7Z9WP09-F1
#
_cell.length_a   1.000
_cell.length_b   1.000
_cell.length_c   1.000
_cell.angle_alpha   90.00
_cell.angle_beta   90.00
_cell.angle_gamma   90.00
#
_symmetry.space_group_name_H-M   'P 1'
#
loop_
_entity.id
_entity.type
_entity.pdbx_description
1 polymer ?
#
loop_
_entity_poly.entity_id
_entity_poly.type
_entity_poly.pdbx_seq_one_letter_code
_entity_poly.pdbx_strand_id
1 'polypeptide(L)'
;MVFLGAEPADNLKLPGYPEIKDPGKLWGDYQKIPEYAGQYVQGPELEVFVTWKGAPKTYRLEEVLNDPEGEKGKGVEVRFGGNYDYIEIFGSGCLTCLYSCPGGKTSNARYNAADFARHKEAGVAGFTGKKEILPPDGTDVVITYRLK
;
A
#
# COMPACT_ATOMS: atom_id res chain seq x y z
N MET A 1 -17.06 5.03 -1.14
CA MET A 1 -16.11 3.91 -0.93
C MET A 1 -14.75 4.56 -0.72
N VAL A 2 -14.03 4.25 0.35
CA VAL A 2 -12.70 4.85 0.60
C VAL A 2 -11.67 3.91 -0.02
N PHE A 3 -11.08 4.34 -1.14
CA PHE A 3 -9.96 3.64 -1.76
C PHE A 3 -8.73 3.80 -0.87
N LEU A 4 -8.10 2.69 -0.48
CA LEU A 4 -6.84 2.72 0.24
C LEU A 4 -5.72 2.48 -0.76
N GLY A 5 -5.18 3.56 -1.27
CA GLY A 5 -4.05 3.54 -2.18
C GLY A 5 -3.67 4.95 -2.57
N ALA A 6 -2.36 5.19 -2.57
CA ALA A 6 -1.79 6.31 -3.29
C ALA A 6 -1.57 5.86 -4.72
N GLU A 7 -1.96 6.64 -5.71
CA GLU A 7 -1.22 6.56 -6.97
C GLU A 7 0.23 6.99 -6.67
N PRO A 8 1.26 6.35 -7.27
CA PRO A 8 2.60 6.92 -7.25
C PRO A 8 2.52 8.41 -7.60
N ALA A 9 3.19 9.23 -6.79
CA ALA A 9 3.14 10.70 -6.81
C ALA A 9 1.89 11.41 -6.25
N ASP A 10 0.82 10.73 -5.80
CA ASP A 10 -0.35 11.40 -5.19
C ASP A 10 -0.09 11.90 -3.76
N ASN A 11 0.87 11.29 -3.05
CA ASN A 11 1.01 11.48 -1.60
C ASN A 11 2.00 12.57 -1.16
N LEU A 12 2.68 13.26 -2.07
CA LEU A 12 3.74 14.20 -1.70
C LEU A 12 3.40 15.65 -2.06
N LYS A 13 2.42 16.22 -1.36
CA LYS A 13 2.34 17.68 -1.12
C LYS A 13 2.84 18.07 0.28
N LEU A 14 3.58 17.17 0.93
CA LEU A 14 4.14 17.44 2.26
C LEU A 14 5.35 18.39 2.15
N PRO A 15 5.46 19.41 3.03
CA PRO A 15 6.64 20.27 3.07
C PRO A 15 7.93 19.45 3.22
N GLY A 16 8.91 19.68 2.34
CA GLY A 16 10.22 19.02 2.38
C GLY A 16 10.44 17.89 1.36
N TYR A 17 9.40 17.49 0.61
CA TYR A 17 9.57 16.62 -0.55
C TYR A 17 9.69 17.43 -1.85
N PRO A 18 10.52 17.00 -2.82
CA PRO A 18 10.66 17.70 -4.09
C PRO A 18 9.32 17.71 -4.84
N GLU A 19 9.00 18.85 -5.46
CA GLU A 19 7.80 19.01 -6.27
C GLU A 19 7.85 18.06 -7.48
N ILE A 20 6.89 17.14 -7.57
CA ILE A 20 6.79 16.19 -8.67
C ILE A 20 6.15 16.91 -9.87
N LYS A 21 6.98 17.25 -10.87
CA LYS A 21 6.54 18.02 -12.04
C LYS A 21 5.62 17.26 -12.99
N ASP A 22 5.67 15.91 -12.98
CA ASP A 22 4.85 15.07 -13.86
C ASP A 22 4.53 13.70 -13.22
N PRO A 23 3.47 13.62 -12.38
CA PRO A 23 3.06 12.38 -11.71
C PRO A 23 2.59 11.30 -12.70
N GLY A 24 1.97 11.69 -13.81
CA GLY A 24 1.49 10.77 -14.83
C GLY A 24 2.62 10.07 -15.59
N LYS A 25 3.74 10.76 -15.81
CA LYS A 25 4.96 10.17 -16.36
C LYS A 25 5.62 9.19 -15.39
N LEU A 26 5.62 9.44 -14.08
CA LEU A 26 6.15 8.49 -13.10
C LEU A 26 5.35 7.19 -13.06
N TRP A 27 4.01 7.27 -13.18
CA TRP A 27 3.16 6.10 -13.33
C TRP A 27 3.43 5.35 -14.64
N GLY A 28 3.47 6.08 -15.76
CA GLY A 28 3.78 5.51 -17.07
C GLY A 28 5.17 4.90 -17.13
N ASP A 29 6.14 5.41 -16.38
CA ASP A 29 7.49 4.88 -16.30
C ASP A 29 7.56 3.68 -15.32
N TYR A 30 6.75 3.64 -14.25
CA TYR A 30 6.62 2.47 -13.36
C TYR A 30 6.14 1.22 -14.12
N GLN A 31 5.13 1.37 -14.96
CA GLN A 31 4.66 0.29 -15.85
C GLN A 31 5.72 -0.15 -16.87
N LYS A 32 6.72 0.68 -17.15
CA LYS A 32 7.85 0.42 -18.05
C LYS A 32 9.12 -0.05 -17.32
N ILE A 33 9.06 -0.36 -16.02
CA ILE A 33 10.16 -1.07 -15.34
C ILE A 33 9.75 -2.55 -15.26
N PRO A 34 9.87 -3.31 -16.37
CA PRO A 34 9.41 -4.70 -16.45
C PRO A 34 10.09 -5.60 -15.43
N GLU A 35 11.28 -5.21 -14.95
CA GLU A 35 11.99 -5.93 -13.91
C GLU A 35 11.14 -6.09 -12.65
N TYR A 36 10.39 -5.08 -12.21
CA TYR A 36 9.66 -5.12 -10.94
C TYR A 36 8.16 -5.38 -11.06
N ALA A 37 7.58 -5.28 -12.26
CA ALA A 37 6.13 -5.37 -12.45
C ALA A 37 5.54 -6.70 -11.94
N GLY A 38 6.27 -7.80 -12.13
CA GLY A 38 5.89 -9.14 -11.67
C GLY A 38 6.53 -9.57 -10.36
N GLN A 39 7.40 -8.75 -9.76
CA GLN A 39 8.16 -9.14 -8.58
C GLN A 39 7.36 -8.90 -7.29
N TYR A 40 7.61 -9.77 -6.32
CA TYR A 40 7.10 -9.64 -4.96
C TYR A 40 8.23 -9.20 -4.04
N VAL A 41 7.92 -8.37 -3.05
CA VAL A 41 8.89 -7.99 -2.02
C VAL A 41 9.36 -9.24 -1.24
N GLN A 42 10.66 -9.33 -0.94
CA GLN A 42 11.28 -10.54 -0.35
C GLN A 42 11.87 -10.35 1.06
N GLY A 43 11.93 -9.13 1.59
CA GLY A 43 12.59 -8.88 2.87
C GLY A 43 11.86 -9.48 4.09
N PRO A 44 12.37 -9.27 5.31
CA PRO A 44 11.82 -9.87 6.52
C PRO A 44 10.31 -9.62 6.70
N GLU A 45 9.58 -10.63 7.15
CA GLU A 45 8.14 -10.52 7.40
C GLU A 45 7.86 -9.61 8.62
N LEU A 46 6.82 -8.80 8.48
CA LEU A 46 6.32 -7.91 9.52
C LEU A 46 4.88 -8.28 9.87
N GLU A 47 4.58 -8.30 11.16
CA GLU A 47 3.21 -8.21 11.63
C GLU A 47 2.79 -6.74 11.67
N VAL A 48 1.66 -6.42 11.04
CA VAL A 48 1.12 -5.07 11.03
C VAL A 48 -0.24 -5.06 11.72
N PHE A 49 -0.36 -4.20 12.72
CA PHE A 49 -1.53 -4.07 13.55
C PHE A 49 -2.14 -2.69 13.44
N VAL A 50 -3.46 -2.62 13.60
CA VAL A 50 -4.25 -1.39 13.59
C VAL A 50 -5.06 -1.33 14.88
N THR A 51 -5.01 -0.18 15.55
CA THR A 51 -5.84 0.11 16.72
C THR A 51 -6.20 1.60 16.77
N TRP A 52 -7.15 1.97 17.61
CA TRP A 52 -7.60 3.34 17.84
C TRP A 52 -8.21 3.45 19.24
N LYS A 53 -8.44 4.67 19.69
CA LYS A 53 -9.07 4.92 20.99
C LYS A 53 -10.48 4.33 21.03
N GLY A 54 -10.71 3.40 21.95
CA GLY A 54 -12.00 2.71 22.09
C GLY A 54 -12.18 1.50 21.16
N ALA A 55 -11.14 1.09 20.43
CA ALA A 55 -11.17 -0.18 19.70
C ALA A 55 -11.36 -1.35 20.68
N PRO A 56 -12.24 -2.33 20.38
CA PRO A 56 -12.49 -3.46 21.27
C PRO A 56 -11.30 -4.43 21.34
N LYS A 57 -10.40 -4.37 20.34
CA LYS A 57 -9.16 -5.13 20.28
C LYS A 57 -8.15 -4.41 19.38
N THR A 58 -6.94 -4.95 19.35
CA THR A 58 -5.96 -4.65 18.29
C THR A 58 -6.23 -5.60 17.12
N TYR A 59 -6.37 -5.04 15.92
CA TYR A 59 -6.64 -5.81 14.70
C TYR A 59 -5.36 -6.05 13.92
N ARG A 60 -5.26 -7.17 13.21
CA ARG A 60 -4.27 -7.35 12.15
C ARG A 60 -4.70 -6.55 10.92
N LEU A 61 -3.75 -6.11 10.10
CA LEU A 61 -4.03 -5.25 8.93
C LEU A 61 -5.05 -5.88 7.97
N GLU A 62 -4.96 -7.18 7.69
CA GLU A 62 -5.92 -7.91 6.86
C GLU A 62 -7.34 -7.94 7.42
N GLU A 63 -7.50 -7.84 8.75
CA GLU A 63 -8.82 -7.88 9.37
C GLU A 63 -9.61 -6.61 9.05
N VAL A 64 -8.94 -5.47 8.84
CA VAL A 64 -9.59 -4.17 8.59
C VAL A 64 -9.69 -3.80 7.11
N LEU A 65 -9.16 -4.64 6.22
CA LEU A 65 -9.14 -4.42 4.78
C LEU A 65 -10.07 -5.39 4.05
N ASN A 66 -10.72 -4.89 3.01
CA ASN A 66 -11.31 -5.69 1.94
C ASN A 66 -10.24 -5.95 0.89
N ASP A 67 -10.03 -7.23 0.58
CA ASP A 67 -9.15 -7.65 -0.50
C ASP A 67 -9.82 -7.38 -1.86
N PRO A 68 -9.11 -6.82 -2.86
CA PRO A 68 -9.65 -6.57 -4.20
C PRO A 68 -10.18 -7.83 -4.90
N GLU A 69 -9.67 -9.02 -4.56
CA GLU A 69 -10.13 -10.30 -5.11
C GLU A 69 -11.22 -10.97 -4.23
N GLY A 70 -11.74 -10.26 -3.21
CA GLY A 70 -12.84 -10.70 -2.35
C GLY A 70 -12.47 -11.87 -1.42
N GLU A 71 -13.42 -12.77 -1.17
CA GLU A 71 -13.21 -13.93 -0.27
C GLU A 71 -12.12 -14.91 -0.74
N LYS A 72 -11.79 -14.89 -2.04
CA LYS A 72 -10.74 -15.72 -2.64
C LYS A 72 -9.41 -14.99 -2.75
N GLY A 73 -9.30 -13.81 -2.14
CA GLY A 73 -8.12 -12.98 -2.22
C GLY A 73 -6.89 -13.59 -1.57
N LYS A 74 -5.73 -13.09 -1.98
CA LYS A 74 -4.42 -13.58 -1.55
C LYS A 74 -4.04 -13.08 -0.15
N GLY A 75 -4.82 -12.14 0.40
CA GLY A 75 -4.62 -11.56 1.71
C GLY A 75 -3.46 -10.57 1.76
N VAL A 76 -2.92 -10.39 2.97
CA VAL A 76 -1.84 -9.45 3.23
C VAL A 76 -0.71 -10.15 3.95
N GLU A 77 0.49 -10.05 3.37
CA GLU A 77 1.74 -10.43 4.02
C GLU A 77 2.71 -9.27 3.88
N VAL A 78 2.83 -8.45 4.93
CA VAL A 78 3.71 -7.29 4.87
C VAL A 78 5.15 -7.74 5.11
N ARG A 79 6.04 -7.30 4.24
CA ARG A 79 7.49 -7.49 4.39
C ARG A 79 8.17 -6.14 4.40
N PHE A 80 9.26 -6.06 5.16
CA PHE A 80 10.18 -4.95 5.02
C PHE A 80 10.79 -4.99 3.63
N GLY A 81 10.72 -3.88 2.90
CA GLY A 81 11.26 -3.85 1.56
C GLY A 81 10.68 -2.74 0.70
N GLY A 82 11.54 -2.35 -0.22
CA GLY A 82 11.49 -1.13 -1.02
C GLY A 82 12.81 -0.41 -0.90
N ASN A 83 13.25 0.20 -2.00
CA ASN A 83 14.58 0.78 -2.09
C ASN A 83 14.48 2.28 -1.82
N TYR A 84 15.38 2.79 -0.97
CA TYR A 84 15.55 4.24 -0.82
C TYR A 84 15.81 4.90 -2.18
N ASP A 85 16.54 4.23 -3.06
CA ASP A 85 16.88 4.71 -4.41
C ASP A 85 15.64 4.94 -5.29
N TYR A 86 14.54 4.26 -4.99
CA TYR A 86 13.30 4.33 -5.75
C TYR A 86 12.33 5.40 -5.22
N ILE A 87 12.59 6.00 -4.05
CA ILE A 87 11.71 7.01 -3.47
C ILE A 87 11.71 8.29 -4.29
N GLU A 88 12.87 8.75 -4.74
CA GLU A 88 12.98 9.93 -5.60
C GLU A 88 12.37 9.69 -6.98
N ILE A 89 12.46 8.45 -7.47
CA ILE A 89 11.89 8.04 -8.75
C ILE A 89 10.36 7.99 -8.67
N PHE A 90 9.79 7.37 -7.64
CA PHE A 90 8.33 7.20 -7.54
C PHE A 90 7.63 8.33 -6.79
N GLY A 91 8.39 9.25 -6.19
CA GLY A 91 7.84 10.26 -5.30
C GLY A 91 6.92 9.65 -4.25
N SER A 92 7.37 8.56 -3.61
CA SER A 92 6.54 7.79 -2.70
C SER A 92 7.03 7.91 -1.26
N GLY A 93 6.17 8.42 -0.38
CA GLY A 93 6.37 8.42 1.07
C GLY A 93 5.60 7.29 1.78
N CYS A 94 5.14 6.27 1.06
CA CYS A 94 4.27 5.24 1.61
C CYS A 94 5.01 4.38 2.66
N LEU A 95 4.43 4.26 3.85
CA LEU A 95 4.94 3.34 4.87
C LEU A 95 4.66 1.88 4.50
N THR A 96 3.46 1.58 4.00
CA THR A 96 3.07 0.26 3.47
C THR A 96 2.46 0.43 2.08
N CYS A 97 3.01 -0.25 1.07
CA CYS A 97 2.31 -0.46 -0.19
C CYS A 97 1.57 -1.81 -0.19
N LEU A 98 0.35 -1.85 -0.71
CA LEU A 98 -0.44 -3.09 -0.77
C LEU A 98 -0.18 -3.93 -2.03
N TYR A 99 0.78 -3.55 -2.88
CA TYR A 99 1.08 -4.18 -4.19
C TYR A 99 2.59 -4.30 -4.49
N SER A 100 3.41 -4.76 -3.53
CA SER A 100 4.87 -4.94 -3.69
C SER A 100 5.64 -3.77 -4.31
N CYS A 101 5.18 -2.52 -4.15
CA CYS A 101 5.84 -1.39 -4.78
C CYS A 101 7.22 -1.15 -4.18
N PRO A 102 8.27 -1.05 -5.01
CA PRO A 102 9.63 -0.73 -4.55
C PRO A 102 9.76 0.66 -3.89
N GLY A 103 8.77 1.54 -4.04
CA GLY A 103 8.75 2.85 -3.37
C GLY A 103 8.23 2.86 -1.94
N GLY A 104 7.58 1.79 -1.46
CA GLY A 104 7.12 1.69 -0.07
C GLY A 104 8.26 1.33 0.90
N LYS A 105 8.19 1.72 2.18
CA LYS A 105 9.15 1.22 3.20
C LYS A 105 8.92 -0.25 3.56
N THR A 106 7.65 -0.63 3.52
CA THR A 106 7.17 -1.99 3.65
C THR A 106 6.15 -2.23 2.57
N SER A 107 5.93 -3.50 2.23
CA SER A 107 5.09 -3.85 1.10
C SER A 107 4.39 -5.19 1.31
N ASN A 108 3.18 -5.33 0.76
CA ASN A 108 2.47 -6.59 0.71
C ASN A 108 3.09 -7.51 -0.35
N ALA A 109 3.61 -8.66 0.08
CA ALA A 109 4.23 -9.68 -0.76
C ALA A 109 3.24 -10.60 -1.49
N ARG A 110 1.92 -10.41 -1.30
CA ARG A 110 0.87 -11.22 -1.93
C ARG A 110 0.36 -10.66 -3.25
N TYR A 111 0.57 -9.37 -3.48
CA TYR A 111 0.19 -8.67 -4.69
C TYR A 111 1.37 -7.88 -5.24
N ASN A 112 1.48 -7.81 -6.56
CA ASN A 112 2.51 -7.03 -7.25
C ASN A 112 1.91 -5.89 -8.09
N ALA A 113 2.77 -5.10 -8.71
CA ALA A 113 2.37 -3.98 -9.55
C ALA A 113 1.48 -4.39 -10.73
N ALA A 114 1.75 -5.56 -11.34
CA ALA A 114 0.94 -6.08 -12.43
C ALA A 114 -0.48 -6.45 -11.95
N ASP A 115 -0.63 -6.97 -10.73
CA ASP A 115 -1.94 -7.19 -10.11
C ASP A 115 -2.70 -5.87 -9.96
N PHE A 116 -2.04 -4.80 -9.49
CA PHE A 116 -2.67 -3.47 -9.41
C PHE A 116 -3.14 -2.96 -10.78
N ALA A 117 -2.28 -3.04 -11.79
CA ALA A 117 -2.61 -2.62 -13.15
C ALA A 117 -3.81 -3.39 -13.70
N ARG A 118 -3.82 -4.73 -13.53
CA ARG A 118 -4.94 -5.58 -13.89
C ARG A 118 -6.23 -5.19 -13.17
N HIS A 119 -6.18 -4.93 -11.86
CA HIS A 119 -7.36 -4.50 -11.10
C HIS A 119 -7.89 -3.15 -11.61
N LYS A 120 -7.00 -2.19 -11.88
CA LYS A 120 -7.37 -0.89 -12.43
C LYS A 120 -8.02 -1.00 -13.82
N GLU A 121 -7.44 -1.79 -14.72
CA GLU A 121 -7.99 -2.06 -16.05
C GLU A 121 -9.36 -2.76 -15.98
N ALA A 122 -9.54 -3.66 -15.02
CA ALA A 122 -10.80 -4.37 -14.79
C ALA A 122 -11.85 -3.53 -14.04
N GLY A 123 -11.54 -2.29 -13.65
CA GLY A 123 -12.43 -1.44 -12.86
C GLY A 123 -12.68 -1.95 -11.43
N VAL A 124 -11.82 -2.86 -10.94
CA VAL A 124 -11.88 -3.39 -9.58
C VAL A 124 -11.26 -2.36 -8.65
N ALA A 125 -12.02 -1.94 -7.63
CA ALA A 125 -11.47 -1.13 -6.56
C ALA A 125 -10.31 -1.91 -5.92
N GLY A 126 -9.20 -1.23 -5.66
CA GLY A 126 -8.08 -1.81 -4.92
C GLY A 126 -8.48 -2.21 -3.49
N PHE A 127 -7.50 -2.42 -2.63
CA PHE A 127 -7.81 -2.62 -1.22
C PHE A 127 -8.63 -1.45 -0.69
N THR A 128 -9.68 -1.75 0.08
CA THR A 128 -10.52 -0.74 0.73
C THR A 128 -10.67 -1.05 2.21
N GLY A 129 -11.03 -0.05 3.02
CA GLY A 129 -11.30 -0.26 4.44
C GLY A 129 -12.67 -0.90 4.68
N LYS A 130 -12.74 -1.83 5.63
CA LYS A 130 -14.00 -2.39 6.16
C LYS A 130 -14.66 -1.39 7.09
N LYS A 131 -15.68 -0.69 6.61
CA LYS A 131 -16.37 0.39 7.35
C LYS A 131 -17.05 -0.10 8.62
N GLU A 132 -17.46 -1.36 8.64
CA GLU A 132 -18.09 -2.03 9.76
C GLU A 132 -17.10 -2.37 10.89
N ILE A 133 -15.79 -2.30 10.62
CA ILE A 133 -14.73 -2.52 11.61
C ILE A 133 -14.01 -1.21 11.94
N LEU A 134 -13.68 -0.41 10.93
CA LEU A 134 -12.91 0.82 11.08
C LEU A 134 -13.66 1.90 11.86
N PRO A 135 -12.94 2.79 12.57
CA PRO A 135 -13.57 3.89 13.28
C PRO A 135 -14.16 4.93 12.31
N PRO A 136 -15.02 5.84 12.79
CA PRO A 136 -15.50 6.97 12.01
C PRO A 136 -14.36 7.84 11.47
N ASP A 137 -14.59 8.47 10.32
CA ASP A 137 -13.67 9.41 9.70
C ASP A 137 -13.21 10.49 10.69
N GLY A 138 -11.92 10.85 10.63
CA GLY A 138 -11.29 11.81 11.55
C GLY A 138 -10.81 11.21 12.88
N THR A 139 -10.97 9.90 13.10
CA THR A 139 -10.40 9.21 14.26
C THR A 139 -8.93 8.90 14.05
N ASP A 140 -8.09 9.26 15.03
CA ASP A 140 -6.68 8.88 15.04
C ASP A 140 -6.53 7.35 15.14
N VAL A 141 -5.79 6.80 14.18
CA VAL A 141 -5.43 5.38 14.13
C VAL A 141 -3.95 5.21 14.44
N VAL A 142 -3.62 4.16 15.19
CA VAL A 142 -2.25 3.74 15.46
C VAL A 142 -1.97 2.49 14.64
N ILE A 143 -0.97 2.58 13.77
CA ILE A 143 -0.46 1.44 13.00
C ILE A 143 0.86 1.00 13.62
N THR A 144 0.91 -0.24 14.08
CA THR A 144 2.12 -0.83 14.69
C THR A 144 2.74 -1.84 13.75
N TYR A 145 4.04 -1.69 13.49
CA TYR A 145 4.86 -2.64 12.75
C TYR A 145 5.72 -3.42 13.72
N ARG A 146 5.68 -4.74 13.64
CA ARG A 146 6.49 -5.64 14.46
C ARG A 146 7.26 -6.59 13.57
N LEU A 147 8.58 -6.62 13.72
CA LEU A 147 9.40 -7.64 13.09
C LEU A 147 9.08 -9.01 13.69
N LYS A 148 8.87 -10.00 12.84
CA LYS A 148 8.69 -11.38 13.28
C LYS A 148 10.00 -12.01 13.78
#